data_AF-A0A8T5N1E7-F1
#
_entry.id   AF-A0A8T5N1E7-F1
#
_cell.length_a   1.000
_cell.length_b   1.000
_cell.length_c   1.000
_cell.angle_alpha   90.00
_cell.angle_beta   90.00
_cell.angle_gamma   90.00
#
_symmetry.space_group_name_H-M   'P 1'
#
loop_
_entity.id
_entity.type
_entity.pdbx_description
1 polymer ?
#
loop_
_entity_poly.entity_id
_entity_poly.type
_entity_poly.pdbx_seq_one_letter_code
_entity_poly.pdbx_strand_id
1 'polypeptide(L)'
;MNIKTKKQNPDGIVRLETSGELKEIIINEDFLNPNDASIALCFRGKNSSGIVELTPNEIQILSKKLIPKMHLLKDIKVMKFKK
;
A
#
# COMPACT_ATOMS: atom_id res chain seq x y z
N MET A 1 -7.62 -5.06 -6.06
CA MET A 1 -7.46 -3.60 -5.87
C MET A 1 -7.72 -2.90 -7.20
N ASN A 2 -8.67 -1.96 -7.25
CA ASN A 2 -8.92 -1.14 -8.44
C ASN A 2 -8.27 0.24 -8.23
N ILE A 3 -7.26 0.56 -9.04
CA ILE A 3 -6.51 1.81 -8.98
C ILE A 3 -6.94 2.68 -10.16
N LYS A 4 -7.46 3.87 -9.87
CA LYS A 4 -7.80 4.89 -10.86
C LYS A 4 -6.76 6.00 -10.81
N THR A 5 -5.98 6.15 -11.87
CA THR A 5 -4.96 7.22 -11.98
C THR A 5 -5.31 8.17 -13.11
N LYS A 6 -4.97 9.45 -12.95
CA LYS A 6 -4.97 10.41 -14.06
C LYS A 6 -3.56 10.42 -14.66
N LYS A 7 -3.45 10.17 -15.95
CA LYS A 7 -2.19 10.25 -16.69
C LYS A 7 -2.31 11.37 -17.73
N GLN A 8 -1.31 12.22 -17.79
CA GLN A 8 -1.19 13.21 -18.85
C GLN A 8 -0.48 12.56 -20.05
N ASN A 9 -1.13 12.59 -21.20
CA ASN A 9 -0.60 12.19 -22.50
C ASN A 9 -0.47 13.44 -23.38
N PRO A 10 0.25 13.37 -24.51
CA PRO A 10 0.36 14.49 -25.47
C PRO A 10 -0.99 15.06 -25.89
N ASP A 11 -2.01 14.21 -26.03
CA ASP A 11 -3.36 14.58 -26.49
C ASP A 11 -4.31 15.02 -25.35
N GLY A 12 -3.84 15.06 -24.10
CA GLY A 12 -4.62 15.51 -22.94
C GLY A 12 -4.57 14.58 -21.73
N ILE A 13 -5.49 14.80 -20.78
CA ILE A 13 -5.55 14.04 -19.53
C ILE A 13 -6.50 12.85 -19.71
N VAL A 14 -5.95 11.64 -19.62
CA VAL A 14 -6.73 10.40 -19.67
C VAL A 14 -6.86 9.80 -18.27
N ARG A 15 -8.01 9.17 -18.00
CA ARG A 15 -8.22 8.38 -16.77
C ARG A 15 -7.91 6.92 -17.08
N LEU A 16 -6.90 6.38 -16.40
CA LEU A 16 -6.56 4.97 -16.47
C LEU A 16 -7.17 4.24 -15.28
N GLU A 17 -7.87 3.16 -15.57
CA GLU A 17 -8.36 2.23 -14.58
C GLU A 17 -7.55 0.95 -14.69
N THR A 18 -6.87 0.58 -13.62
CA THR A 18 -6.05 -0.62 -13.54
C THR A 18 -6.52 -1.46 -12.36
N SER A 19 -6.49 -2.76 -12.51
CA SER A 19 -6.70 -3.69 -11.41
C SER A 19 -5.39 -4.38 -11.07
N GLY A 20 -5.19 -4.63 -9.79
CA GLY A 20 -4.07 -5.41 -9.28
C GLY A 20 -4.45 -6.16 -8.02
N GLU A 21 -3.81 -7.31 -7.81
CA GLU A 21 -3.95 -8.13 -6.63
C GLU A 21 -2.72 -7.95 -5.75
N LEU A 22 -2.95 -7.73 -4.45
CA LEU A 22 -1.90 -7.85 -3.47
C LEU A 22 -1.58 -9.34 -3.35
N LYS A 23 -0.32 -9.69 -3.58
CA LYS A 23 0.14 -11.08 -3.56
C LYS A 23 0.75 -11.44 -2.22
N GLU A 24 1.56 -10.54 -1.69
CA GLU A 24 2.33 -10.81 -0.49
C GLU A 24 2.61 -9.53 0.29
N ILE A 25 2.71 -9.66 1.61
CA ILE A 25 3.19 -8.62 2.51
C ILE A 25 4.38 -9.24 3.23
N ILE A 26 5.57 -8.68 3.02
CA ILE A 26 6.79 -9.11 3.69
C ILE A 26 7.11 -8.06 4.75
N ILE A 27 7.30 -8.49 5.99
CA ILE A 27 7.73 -7.64 7.09
C ILE A 27 9.16 -8.04 7.41
N ASN A 28 10.10 -7.16 7.08
CA ASN A 28 11.51 -7.32 7.41
C ASN A 28 11.74 -6.63 8.75
N GLU A 29 11.80 -7.40 9.83
CA GLU A 29 12.12 -6.87 11.16
C GLU A 29 13.59 -7.14 11.47
N ASP A 30 14.32 -6.10 11.85
CA ASP A 30 15.61 -6.24 12.53
C ASP A 30 15.39 -5.97 14.02
N PHE A 31 15.49 -7.04 14.82
CA PHE A 31 15.31 -6.95 16.28
C PHE A 31 16.42 -6.13 16.97
N LEU A 32 17.60 -6.05 16.35
CA LEU A 32 18.73 -5.30 16.88
C LEU A 32 18.66 -3.83 16.44
N ASN A 33 18.12 -3.55 15.25
CA ASN A 33 17.94 -2.21 14.71
C ASN A 33 16.47 -1.95 14.27
N PRO A 34 15.56 -1.65 15.21
CA PRO A 34 14.14 -1.49 14.91
C PRO A 34 13.81 -0.38 13.89
N ASN A 35 14.71 0.59 13.72
CA ASN A 35 14.56 1.69 12.77
C ASN A 35 14.80 1.25 11.31
N ASP A 36 15.46 0.11 11.10
CA ASP A 36 15.76 -0.44 9.77
C ASP A 36 14.69 -1.43 9.30
N ALA A 37 13.64 -1.64 10.11
CA ALA A 37 12.53 -2.49 9.72
C ALA A 37 11.85 -1.96 8.45
N SER A 38 11.38 -2.84 7.57
CA SER A 38 10.67 -2.43 6.35
C SER A 38 9.46 -3.32 6.06
N ILE A 39 8.45 -2.73 5.42
CA ILE A 39 7.27 -3.47 4.96
C ILE A 39 7.25 -3.41 3.44
N ALA A 40 7.39 -4.56 2.79
CA ALA A 40 7.29 -4.70 1.34
C ALA A 40 5.89 -5.19 0.95
N LEU A 41 5.22 -4.41 0.10
CA LEU A 41 3.92 -4.74 -0.48
C LEU A 41 4.11 -5.22 -1.92
N CYS A 42 3.99 -6.52 -2.12
CA CYS A 42 4.14 -7.15 -3.44
C CYS A 42 2.78 -7.22 -4.14
N PHE A 43 2.68 -6.63 -5.33
CA PHE A 43 1.44 -6.60 -6.09
C PHE A 43 1.64 -7.09 -7.52
N ARG A 44 0.58 -7.65 -8.09
CA ARG A 44 0.50 -8.02 -9.50
C ARG A 44 -0.72 -7.34 -10.13
N GLY A 45 -0.45 -6.38 -10.99
CA GLY A 45 -1.41 -5.78 -11.91
C GLY A 45 -1.64 -6.61 -13.16
N LYS A 46 -2.54 -6.14 -14.03
CA LYS A 46 -2.87 -6.79 -15.31
C LYS A 46 -1.66 -6.97 -16.23
N ASN A 47 -0.81 -5.93 -16.33
CA ASN A 47 0.34 -5.88 -17.24
C ASN A 47 1.68 -5.61 -16.54
N SER A 48 1.69 -5.50 -15.21
CA SER A 48 2.88 -5.16 -14.44
C SER A 48 2.82 -5.75 -13.04
N SER A 49 3.96 -6.06 -12.47
CA SER A 49 4.12 -6.44 -11.06
C SER A 49 5.18 -5.57 -10.43
N GLY A 50 5.11 -5.38 -9.13
CA GLY A 50 6.06 -4.55 -8.42
C GLY A 50 6.03 -4.78 -6.92
N ILE A 51 7.05 -4.26 -6.27
CA ILE A 51 7.20 -4.25 -4.82
C ILE A 51 7.24 -2.78 -4.40
N VAL A 52 6.42 -2.43 -3.42
CA VAL A 52 6.50 -1.12 -2.75
C VAL A 52 7.07 -1.36 -1.36
N GLU A 53 8.31 -0.95 -1.14
CA GLU A 53 8.93 -0.95 0.19
C GLU A 53 8.60 0.34 0.93
N LEU A 54 8.23 0.17 2.20
CA LEU A 54 7.86 1.26 3.09
C LEU A 54 8.68 1.17 4.37
N THR A 55 9.27 2.29 4.75
CA THR A 55 9.96 2.44 6.04
C THR A 55 8.94 2.56 7.19
N PRO A 56 9.37 2.38 8.45
CA PRO A 56 8.47 2.45 9.59
C PRO A 56 7.85 3.85 9.73
N ASN A 57 8.63 4.88 9.41
CA ASN A 57 8.19 6.28 9.42
C ASN A 57 7.08 6.54 8.39
N GLU A 58 7.21 6.01 7.17
CA GLU A 58 6.19 6.17 6.12
C GLU A 58 4.88 5.46 6.49
N ILE A 59 4.97 4.25 7.06
CA ILE A 59 3.81 3.52 7.59
C ILE A 59 3.14 4.32 8.71
N GLN A 60 3.92 4.95 9.58
CA GLN A 60 3.37 5.74 10.67
C GLN A 60 2.65 7.00 10.14
N ILE A 61 3.19 7.65 9.11
CA ILE A 61 2.53 8.79 8.45
C ILE A 61 1.23 8.34 7.75
N LEU A 62 1.27 7.20 7.04
CA LEU A 62 0.12 6.63 6.37
C LEU A 62 -0.99 6.28 7.38
N SER A 63 -0.65 5.60 8.47
CA SER A 63 -1.63 5.23 9.51
C SER A 63 -2.25 6.47 10.16
N LYS A 64 -1.45 7.50 10.51
CA LYS A 64 -1.98 8.76 11.05
C LYS A 64 -2.96 9.46 10.10
N LYS A 65 -2.74 9.38 8.79
CA LYS A 65 -3.64 9.96 7.77
C LYS A 65 -4.87 9.08 7.49
N LEU A 66 -4.72 7.75 7.59
CA LEU A 66 -5.77 6.77 7.30
C LEU A 66 -6.73 6.57 8.47
N ILE A 67 -6.25 6.51 9.71
CA ILE A 67 -7.06 6.26 10.91
C ILE A 67 -8.27 7.21 11.01
N PRO A 68 -8.12 8.54 10.86
CA PRO A 68 -9.26 9.46 10.91
C PRO A 68 -10.27 9.22 9.78
N LYS A 69 -9.81 8.68 8.64
CA LYS A 69 -10.60 8.41 7.44
C LYS A 69 -11.03 6.95 7.32
N MET A 70 -10.77 6.11 8.33
CA MET A 70 -11.14 4.69 8.30
C MET A 70 -12.63 4.48 8.10
N HIS A 71 -13.47 5.38 8.63
CA HIS A 71 -14.92 5.35 8.44
C HIS A 71 -15.37 5.48 6.98
N LEU A 72 -14.51 6.01 6.09
CA LEU A 72 -14.78 6.14 4.65
C LEU A 72 -14.43 4.87 3.87
N LEU A 73 -13.67 3.96 4.47
CA LEU A 73 -13.26 2.70 3.88
C LEU A 73 -14.26 1.62 4.32
N LYS A 74 -15.15 1.21 3.41
CA LYS A 74 -16.01 0.05 3.66
C LYS A 74 -15.14 -1.20 3.81
N ASP A 75 -15.51 -2.05 4.77
CA ASP A 75 -14.95 -3.39 4.97
C ASP A 75 -13.46 -3.46 5.39
N ILE A 76 -12.99 -2.54 6.26
CA ILE A 76 -11.69 -2.72 6.91
C ILE A 76 -11.76 -3.91 7.87
N LYS A 77 -10.98 -4.96 7.57
CA LYS A 77 -10.76 -6.08 8.48
C LYS A 77 -9.41 -5.90 9.19
N VAL A 78 -9.44 -5.42 10.43
CA VAL A 78 -8.24 -5.33 11.27
C VAL A 78 -7.96 -6.70 11.87
N MET A 79 -6.84 -7.33 11.50
CA MET A 79 -6.38 -8.55 12.17
C MET A 79 -5.77 -8.18 13.52
N LYS A 80 -6.47 -8.50 14.61
CA LYS A 80 -5.94 -8.36 15.98
C LYS A 80 -5.31 -9.68 16.39
N PHE A 81 -3.99 -9.70 16.52
CA PHE A 81 -3.27 -10.82 17.12
C PHE A 81 -3.30 -10.62 18.64
N LYS A 82 -3.89 -11.57 19.38
CA LYS A 82 -3.80 -11.57 20.84
C LYS A 82 -2.35 -11.91 21.23
N LYS A 83 -1.79 -11.14 22.18
CA LYS A 83 -0.52 -11.45 22.82
C LYS A 83 -0.62 -12.74 23.62
#